data_AF-A0A3E0N7S6-F1
#
_entry.id   AF-A0A3E0N7S6-F1
#
_cell.length_a   1.000
_cell.length_b   1.000
_cell.length_c   1.000
_cell.angle_alpha   90.00
_cell.angle_beta   90.00
_cell.angle_gamma   90.00
#
_symmetry.space_group_name_H-M   'P 1'
#
loop_
_entity.id
_entity.type
_entity.pdbx_description
1 polymer ?
#
loop_
_entity_poly.entity_id
_entity_poly.type
_entity_poly.pdbx_seq_one_letter_code
_entity_poly.pdbx_strand_id
1 'polypeptide(L)' 'IKQQGSRIDVLLRRGDQSGPIIGHNYVDMRERNSGYDVPEEWMYFKAGAYSQNRTGEGDDFDEVTFYALENTHGS' A
#
# COMPACT_ATOMS: atom_id res chain seq x y z
N ILE A 1 0.72 -3.61 3.67
CA ILE A 1 0.36 -4.17 2.35
C ILE A 1 1.32 -5.32 2.08
N LYS A 2 0.83 -6.46 1.61
CA LYS A 2 1.67 -7.64 1.34
C LYS A 2 1.23 -8.29 0.03
N GLN A 3 2.16 -8.52 -0.89
CA GLN A 3 1.92 -9.28 -2.10
C GLN A 3 2.54 -10.67 -1.99
N GLN A 4 1.79 -11.72 -2.38
CA GLN A 4 2.25 -13.08 -2.52
C GLN A 4 1.67 -13.68 -3.81
N GLY A 5 2.52 -13.87 -4.83
CA GLY A 5 2.04 -14.22 -6.17
C GLY A 5 1.07 -13.15 -6.71
N SER A 6 -0.10 -13.59 -7.20
CA SER A 6 -1.18 -12.71 -7.68
C SER A 6 -2.00 -12.08 -6.57
N ARG A 7 -1.88 -12.53 -5.31
CA ARG A 7 -2.70 -12.05 -4.21
C ARG A 7 -2.04 -10.86 -3.51
N ILE A 8 -2.81 -9.80 -3.28
CA ILE A 8 -2.42 -8.64 -2.50
C ILE A 8 -3.35 -8.52 -1.28
N ASP A 9 -2.77 -8.57 -0.08
CA ASP A 9 -3.47 -8.35 1.18
C ASP A 9 -3.19 -6.93 1.72
N VAL A 10 -4.25 -6.23 2.10
CA VAL A 10 -4.21 -4.93 2.78
C VAL A 10 -4.76 -5.11 4.18
N LEU A 11 -3.90 -4.89 5.17
CA LEU A 11 -4.24 -4.99 6.59
C LEU A 11 -4.12 -3.61 7.24
N LEU A 12 -5.12 -3.25 8.04
CA LEU A 12 -5.14 -2.05 8.87
C LEU A 12 -5.09 -2.45 10.34
N ARG A 13 -4.11 -1.93 11.07
CA ARG A 13 -3.97 -2.07 12.53
C ARG A 13 -4.23 -0.74 13.20
N ARG A 14 -4.75 -0.78 14.43
CA ARG A 14 -4.89 0.40 15.28
C ARG A 14 -3.85 0.37 16.38
N GLY A 15 -3.19 1.51 16.62
CA GLY A 15 -2.05 1.60 17.54
C GLY A 15 -0.74 1.41 16.78
N ASP A 16 0.13 0.53 17.28
CA ASP A 16 1.42 0.21 16.67
C ASP A 16 1.34 -1.03 15.73
N GLN A 17 2.51 -1.50 15.29
CA GLN A 17 2.63 -2.69 14.43
C GLN A 17 2.13 -3.99 15.08
N SER A 18 2.03 -4.04 16.41
CA SER A 18 1.51 -5.18 17.19
C SER A 18 0.04 -5.05 17.57
N GLY A 19 -0.56 -3.86 17.40
CA GLY A 19 -1.95 -3.56 17.71
C GLY A 19 -2.96 -4.43 16.94
N PRO A 20 -4.24 -4.46 17.37
CA PRO A 20 -5.25 -5.32 16.77
C PRO A 20 -5.49 -4.97 15.30
N ILE A 21 -5.73 -6.00 14.48
CA ILE A 21 -6.20 -5.84 13.10
C ILE A 21 -7.65 -5.37 13.16
N ILE A 22 -7.92 -4.19 12.61
CA ILE A 22 -9.26 -3.59 12.56
C ILE A 22 -9.87 -3.59 11.15
N GLY A 23 -9.07 -3.97 10.15
CA GLY A 23 -9.51 -4.11 8.78
C GLY A 23 -8.59 -5.03 8.01
N HIS A 24 -9.17 -5.89 7.19
CA HIS A 24 -8.45 -6.76 6.28
C HIS A 24 -9.26 -6.90 5.00
N ASN A 25 -8.62 -6.64 3.87
CA ASN A 25 -9.15 -6.94 2.56
C ASN A 25 -8.05 -7.54 1.69
N TYR A 26 -8.47 -8.26 0.66
CA TYR A 26 -7.54 -8.80 -0.31
C TYR A 26 -8.12 -8.70 -1.72
N VAL A 27 -7.22 -8.72 -2.71
CA VAL A 27 -7.55 -8.83 -4.12
C VAL A 27 -6.67 -9.92 -4.71
N ASP A 28 -7.27 -10.84 -5.47
CA ASP A 28 -6.52 -11.72 -6.36
C ASP A 28 -6.44 -11.07 -7.75
N MET A 29 -5.25 -10.62 -8.12
CA MET A 29 -5.01 -9.89 -9.36
C MET A 29 -5.18 -10.77 -10.61
N ARG A 30 -5.05 -12.09 -10.48
CA ARG A 30 -5.28 -13.04 -11.57
C ARG A 30 -6.77 -13.23 -11.80
N GLU A 31 -7.54 -13.43 -10.74
CA GLU A 31 -9.02 -13.54 -10.85
C GLU A 31 -9.64 -12.27 -11.44
N ARG A 32 -8.98 -11.12 -11.23
CA ARG A 32 -9.39 -9.82 -11.78
C ARG A 32 -8.80 -9.51 -13.15
N ASN A 33 -8.07 -10.45 -13.74
CA ASN A 33 -7.41 -10.32 -15.04
C ASN A 33 -6.62 -9.00 -15.15
N SER A 34 -5.90 -8.64 -14.08
CA SER A 34 -5.26 -7.32 -13.94
C SER A 34 -3.95 -7.17 -14.70
N GLY A 35 -3.37 -8.28 -15.22
CA GLY A 35 -2.20 -8.24 -16.09
C GLY A 35 -0.85 -7.98 -15.40
N TYR A 36 -0.80 -7.99 -14.06
CA TYR A 36 0.42 -7.75 -13.29
C TYR A 36 1.12 -9.03 -12.81
N ASP A 37 0.63 -10.21 -13.21
CA ASP A 37 1.23 -11.52 -12.93
C ASP A 37 1.93 -12.12 -14.16
N VAL A 38 2.33 -11.27 -15.13
CA VAL A 38 3.04 -11.66 -16.36
C VAL A 38 4.55 -11.36 -16.26
N PRO A 39 5.40 -12.02 -17.08
CA PRO A 39 6.83 -11.73 -17.14
C PRO A 39 7.13 -10.28 -17.53
N GLU A 40 8.31 -9.78 -17.14
CA GLU A 40 8.87 -8.45 -17.48
C GLU A 40 8.21 -7.24 -16.81
N GLU A 41 7.15 -7.44 -16.03
CA GLU A 41 6.61 -6.42 -15.14
C GLU A 41 7.48 -6.27 -13.87
N TRP A 42 7.68 -5.03 -13.44
CA TRP A 42 8.46 -4.71 -12.25
C TRP A 42 7.63 -3.86 -11.30
N MET A 43 7.87 -4.03 -10.00
CA MET A 43 7.07 -3.43 -8.95
C MET A 43 7.96 -2.70 -7.96
N TYR A 44 7.41 -1.65 -7.36
CA TYR A 44 8.06 -0.87 -6.32
C TYR A 44 7.01 -0.30 -5.36
N PHE A 45 7.34 -0.22 -4.08
CA PHE A 45 6.47 0.40 -3.10
C PHE A 45 6.68 1.92 -3.05
N LYS A 46 5.60 2.63 -2.75
CA LYS A 46 5.62 4.06 -2.44
C LYS A 46 4.95 4.27 -1.08
N ALA A 47 5.48 5.17 -0.28
CA ALA A 47 4.91 5.60 0.99
C ALA A 47 5.21 7.09 1.21
N GLY A 48 4.25 7.84 1.72
CA GLY A 48 4.32 9.29 1.86
C GLY A 48 2.94 9.94 1.83
N ALA A 49 2.91 11.26 1.95
CA ALA A 49 1.75 12.05 1.56
C ALA A 49 1.78 12.20 0.03
N TYR A 50 0.73 11.73 -0.65
CA TYR A 50 0.53 11.97 -2.08
C TYR A 50 -0.79 12.70 -2.27
N SER A 51 -0.74 14.03 -2.21
CA SER A 51 -1.95 14.85 -2.24
C SER A 51 -2.77 14.54 -3.49
N GLN A 52 -4.04 14.22 -3.26
CA GLN A 52 -5.05 14.07 -4.32
C GLN A 52 -5.85 15.35 -4.51
N ASN A 53 -5.60 16.39 -3.70
CA ASN A 53 -6.22 17.69 -3.84
C ASN A 53 -5.44 18.52 -4.87
N ARG A 54 -6.16 19.05 -5.86
CA ARG A 54 -5.63 19.96 -6.88
C ARG A 54 -6.45 21.24 -7.02
N THR A 55 -7.27 21.54 -6.02
CA THR A 55 -8.22 22.66 -6.00
C THR A 55 -8.14 23.49 -4.72
N GLY A 56 -7.18 23.19 -3.83
CA GLY A 56 -6.92 23.95 -2.62
C GLY A 56 -6.19 25.27 -2.89
N GLU A 57 -5.99 26.04 -1.83
CA GLU A 57 -5.19 27.27 -1.85
C GLU A 57 -3.70 26.94 -1.98
N GLY A 58 -2.89 27.92 -2.41
CA GLY A 58 -1.48 27.70 -2.78
C GLY A 58 -0.54 27.35 -1.60
N ASP A 59 -0.97 27.59 -0.37
CA ASP A 59 -0.25 27.32 0.86
C ASP A 59 -0.79 26.11 1.65
N ASP A 60 -1.84 25.45 1.14
CA ASP A 60 -2.39 24.23 1.74
C ASP A 60 -1.45 23.04 1.51
N PHE A 61 -1.29 22.18 2.51
CA PHE A 61 -0.41 21.01 2.42
C PHE A 61 -0.87 19.83 3.29
N ASP A 62 -0.61 18.63 2.78
CA ASP A 62 -0.80 17.38 3.52
C ASP A 62 0.51 16.98 4.21
N GLU A 63 0.46 16.65 5.50
CA GLU A 63 1.60 16.15 6.26
C GLU A 63 1.31 14.79 6.89
N VAL A 64 2.31 13.91 6.85
CA VAL A 64 2.29 12.61 7.54
C VAL A 64 3.62 12.37 8.25
N THR A 65 3.56 11.77 9.44
CA THR A 65 4.75 11.34 10.19
C THR A 65 4.78 9.82 10.28
N PHE A 66 5.85 9.19 9.80
CA PHE A 66 6.08 7.76 9.96
C PHE A 66 7.01 7.50 11.15
N TYR A 67 6.54 6.71 12.11
CA TYR A 67 7.36 6.21 13.21
C TYR A 67 8.10 4.90 12.87
N ALA A 68 7.59 4.16 11.89
CA ALA A 68 8.22 2.98 11.31
C ALA A 68 7.79 2.87 9.84
N LEU A 69 8.75 2.55 8.96
CA LEU A 69 8.49 2.27 7.55
C LEU A 69 9.48 1.20 7.08
N GLU A 70 8.95 0.03 6.77
CA GLU A 70 9.74 -1.14 6.41
C GLU A 70 9.24 -1.72 5.09
N ASN A 71 10.19 -2.17 4.27
CA ASN A 71 9.91 -2.91 3.04
C ASN A 71 10.83 -4.13 2.99
N THR A 72 10.26 -5.29 2.68
CA THR A 72 10.99 -6.55 2.60
C THR A 72 10.57 -7.29 1.34
N HIS A 73 11.54 -7.86 0.63
CA HIS A 73 11.29 -8.76 -0.48
C HIS A 73 11.67 -10.17 -0.06
N GLY A 74 10.87 -11.15 -0.49
CA GLY A 74 11.23 -12.57 -0.34
C GLY A 74 12.23 -13.00 -1.41
N SER A 75 12.96 -14.07 -1.13
CA SER A 75 13.75 -14.83 -2.10
C SER A 75 12.90 -15.85 -2.84
#